data_AF-A0A101JBW2-F1
#
_entry.id   AF-A0A101JBW2-F1
#
_cell.length_a   1.000
_cell.length_b   1.000
_cell.length_c   1.000
_cell.angle_alpha   90.00
_cell.angle_beta   90.00
_cell.angle_gamma   90.00
#
_symmetry.space_group_name_H-M   'P 1'
#
loop_
_entity.id
_entity.type
_entity.pdbx_description
1 polymer ?
#
loop_
_entity_poly.entity_id
_entity_poly.type
_entity_poly.pdbx_seq_one_letter_code
_entity_poly.pdbx_strand_id
1 'polypeptide(L)'
;MRRPFLIAITGLVLACGLSSCTGGDADDPGGEVFSKEPCLQPEELRDIAKLPILSQQPADTRLMNTYEDCDIDGLTIAARTFETGEKAGAIAEFYRASAKKYGWTTNRPDASPYPDGQVDGDDFYCASAKWKGSPVYLEVQWPDADSGILDGREEGTVFQLTLGRQPRYPAACPPPAA
;
A
#
# COMPACT_ATOMS: atom_id res chain seq x y z
N MET A 1 -62.69 -29.40 -42.64
CA MET A 1 -63.69 -28.31 -42.68
C MET A 1 -62.99 -27.00 -43.01
N ARG A 2 -63.60 -26.22 -43.93
CA ARG A 2 -63.55 -24.76 -44.15
C ARG A 2 -62.19 -24.01 -44.18
N ARG A 3 -61.83 -23.65 -45.43
CA ARG A 3 -61.14 -22.46 -45.99
C ARG A 3 -61.43 -21.11 -45.25
N PRO A 4 -60.92 -19.93 -45.69
CA PRO A 4 -59.55 -19.44 -45.99
C PRO A 4 -59.31 -17.98 -45.49
N PHE A 5 -58.26 -17.30 -45.99
CA PHE A 5 -58.12 -15.86 -46.36
C PHE A 5 -57.15 -14.90 -45.62
N LEU A 6 -56.33 -14.22 -46.47
CA LEU A 6 -55.76 -12.85 -46.48
C LEU A 6 -54.79 -12.45 -45.33
N ILE A 7 -53.48 -12.31 -45.58
CA ILE A 7 -52.74 -11.18 -46.20
C ILE A 7 -53.03 -9.82 -45.56
N ALA A 8 -52.03 -9.26 -44.86
CA ALA A 8 -51.59 -7.87 -45.03
C ALA A 8 -50.14 -7.70 -44.54
N ILE A 9 -49.31 -7.23 -45.44
CA ILE A 9 -47.90 -6.87 -45.27
C ILE A 9 -47.83 -5.39 -44.86
N THR A 10 -46.99 -5.06 -43.90
CA THR A 10 -46.32 -3.75 -43.73
C THR A 10 -45.14 -4.04 -42.81
N GLY A 11 -43.88 -3.91 -43.18
CA GLY A 11 -43.27 -2.97 -44.10
C GLY A 11 -42.51 -1.92 -43.29
N LEU A 12 -41.36 -2.29 -42.71
CA LEU A 12 -40.33 -1.30 -42.38
C LEU A 12 -38.95 -1.92 -42.58
N VAL A 13 -38.28 -1.43 -43.62
CA VAL A 13 -36.88 -1.66 -43.93
C VAL A 13 -36.11 -0.45 -43.43
N LEU A 14 -35.11 -0.66 -42.58
CA LEU A 14 -33.86 0.11 -42.50
C LEU A 14 -32.86 -0.86 -41.83
N ALA A 15 -32.06 -1.61 -42.57
CA ALA A 15 -30.82 -1.24 -43.25
C ALA A 15 -29.61 -1.06 -42.30
N CYS A 16 -28.52 -1.73 -42.71
CA CYS A 16 -27.15 -1.77 -42.16
C CYS A 16 -27.01 -2.74 -40.96
N GLY A 17 -26.22 -3.80 -41.03
CA GLY A 17 -25.16 -4.19 -41.98
C GLY A 17 -24.41 -5.36 -41.33
N LEU A 18 -24.10 -6.35 -42.15
CA LEU A 18 -23.45 -7.61 -41.78
C LEU A 18 -22.00 -7.39 -41.33
N SER A 19 -21.59 -8.01 -40.22
CA SER A 19 -20.56 -9.07 -40.28
C SER A 19 -20.38 -9.74 -38.92
N SER A 20 -20.47 -11.05 -38.97
CA SER A 20 -20.38 -12.03 -37.90
C SER A 20 -19.05 -12.01 -37.15
N CYS A 21 -19.10 -12.18 -35.84
CA CYS A 21 -18.24 -13.10 -35.09
C CYS A 21 -18.98 -13.51 -33.82
N THR A 22 -19.60 -14.69 -33.85
CA THR A 22 -19.93 -15.48 -32.67
C THR A 22 -18.65 -15.89 -31.97
N GLY A 23 -18.52 -15.56 -30.69
CA GLY A 23 -17.42 -16.05 -29.87
C GLY A 23 -17.55 -15.62 -28.41
N GLY A 24 -18.24 -16.44 -27.63
CA GLY A 24 -17.97 -16.64 -26.20
C GLY A 24 -18.58 -15.63 -25.23
N ASP A 25 -19.66 -16.04 -24.59
CA ASP A 25 -20.04 -15.59 -23.25
C ASP A 25 -18.85 -15.72 -22.29
N ALA A 26 -18.48 -14.60 -21.67
CA ALA A 26 -18.01 -14.55 -20.29
C ALA A 26 -18.15 -13.10 -19.81
N ASP A 27 -19.16 -12.87 -18.97
CA ASP A 27 -19.33 -11.68 -18.15
C ASP A 27 -18.05 -11.40 -17.34
N ASP A 28 -17.36 -10.29 -17.64
CA ASP A 28 -16.45 -9.64 -16.69
C ASP A 28 -16.80 -8.15 -16.57
N PRO A 29 -17.79 -7.79 -15.73
CA PRO A 29 -18.14 -6.41 -15.45
C PRO A 29 -17.26 -5.90 -14.31
N GLY A 30 -16.03 -5.46 -14.59
CA GLY A 30 -15.19 -4.96 -13.49
C GLY A 30 -13.82 -4.38 -13.83
N GLY A 31 -13.47 -4.18 -15.10
CA GLY A 31 -12.25 -3.50 -15.48
C GLY A 31 -12.34 -1.99 -15.29
N GLU A 32 -12.53 -1.52 -14.06
CA GLU A 32 -12.26 -0.12 -13.73
C GLU A 32 -10.76 0.11 -13.96
N VAL A 33 -10.47 0.71 -15.11
CA VAL A 33 -9.22 1.44 -15.32
C VAL A 33 -9.23 2.52 -14.24
N PHE A 34 -8.61 2.24 -13.09
CA PHE A 34 -8.32 3.23 -12.07
C PHE A 34 -7.59 4.37 -12.76
N SER A 35 -8.33 5.42 -13.11
CA SER A 35 -7.77 6.67 -13.60
C SER A 35 -6.97 7.24 -12.43
N LYS A 36 -5.67 6.93 -12.41
CA LYS A 36 -4.71 7.55 -11.50
C LYS A 36 -4.63 9.02 -11.88
N GLU A 37 -5.49 9.83 -11.26
CA GLU A 37 -5.36 11.27 -11.31
C GLU A 37 -3.94 11.68 -10.86
N PRO A 38 -3.36 12.72 -11.46
CA PRO A 38 -1.98 13.07 -11.20
C PRO A 38 -1.79 13.52 -9.75
N CYS A 39 -0.82 12.87 -9.10
CA CYS A 39 -0.20 13.29 -7.85
C CYS A 39 -0.09 14.82 -7.77
N LEU A 40 -0.75 15.45 -6.79
CA LEU A 40 -0.74 16.91 -6.65
C LEU A 40 0.58 17.44 -6.03
N GLN A 41 1.43 16.57 -5.49
CA GLN A 41 2.74 16.92 -4.88
C GLN A 41 3.86 15.89 -5.18
N PRO A 42 4.19 15.60 -6.45
CA PRO A 42 5.12 14.54 -6.83
C PRO A 42 6.57 14.84 -6.47
N GLU A 43 6.93 16.12 -6.42
CA GLU A 43 8.26 16.54 -5.99
C GLU A 43 8.49 16.29 -4.50
N GLU A 44 7.46 16.49 -3.69
CA GLU A 44 7.53 16.24 -2.25
C GLU A 44 7.68 14.74 -1.95
N LEU A 45 6.90 13.90 -2.64
CA LEU A 45 7.04 12.45 -2.57
C LEU A 45 8.46 12.00 -2.91
N ARG A 46 9.01 12.49 -4.03
CA ARG A 46 10.39 12.19 -4.46
C ARG A 46 11.44 12.63 -3.45
N ASP A 47 11.19 13.71 -2.72
CA ASP A 47 12.08 14.20 -1.69
C ASP A 47 11.99 13.38 -0.40
N ILE A 48 10.78 13.00 0.03
CA ILE A 48 10.56 12.08 1.16
C ILE A 48 11.20 10.72 0.85
N ALA A 49 11.05 10.21 -0.36
CA ALA A 49 11.65 8.95 -0.82
C ALA A 49 13.18 8.92 -0.77
N LYS A 50 13.83 10.10 -0.75
CA LYS A 50 15.29 10.25 -0.64
C LYS A 50 15.78 10.41 0.81
N LEU A 51 14.88 10.45 1.80
CA LEU A 51 15.28 10.59 3.19
C LEU A 51 16.15 9.39 3.61
N PRO A 52 17.32 9.62 4.24
CA PRO A 52 18.31 8.56 4.48
C PRO A 52 17.77 7.34 5.24
N ILE A 53 16.77 7.56 6.10
CA ILE A 53 16.15 6.51 6.91
C ILE A 53 15.48 5.43 6.06
N LEU A 54 14.99 5.77 4.85
CA LEU A 54 14.41 4.81 3.90
C LEU A 54 15.44 3.90 3.23
N SER A 55 16.72 4.32 3.23
CA SER A 55 17.83 3.52 2.72
C SER A 55 18.57 2.78 3.83
N GLN A 56 18.19 2.96 5.09
CA GLN A 56 18.72 2.16 6.19
C GLN A 56 17.99 0.83 6.24
N GLN A 57 18.75 -0.23 6.44
CA GLN A 57 18.26 -1.59 6.60
C GLN A 57 19.25 -2.35 7.49
N PRO A 58 18.80 -3.36 8.25
CA PRO A 58 19.70 -4.25 8.98
C PRO A 58 20.72 -4.96 8.08
N ALA A 59 21.67 -5.67 8.67
CA ALA A 59 22.57 -6.51 7.89
C ALA A 59 21.78 -7.66 7.25
N ASP A 60 22.31 -8.23 6.16
CA ASP A 60 21.74 -9.42 5.52
C ASP A 60 20.27 -9.28 5.05
N THR A 61 19.81 -8.05 4.84
CA THR A 61 18.50 -7.77 4.23
C THR A 61 18.63 -7.46 2.73
N ARG A 62 17.63 -7.86 1.95
CA ARG A 62 17.54 -7.62 0.51
C ARG A 62 16.32 -6.76 0.20
N LEU A 63 16.52 -5.63 -0.48
CA LEU A 63 15.40 -4.82 -0.99
C LEU A 63 14.61 -5.62 -2.04
N MET A 64 13.31 -5.80 -1.80
CA MET A 64 12.39 -6.53 -2.66
C MET A 64 11.56 -5.59 -3.53
N ASN A 65 11.02 -4.55 -2.92
CA ASN A 65 10.11 -3.64 -3.60
C ASN A 65 10.31 -2.20 -3.11
N THR A 66 10.03 -1.27 -4.02
CA THR A 66 9.95 0.17 -3.77
C THR A 66 8.58 0.63 -4.23
N TYR A 67 7.83 1.22 -3.31
CA TYR A 67 6.49 1.75 -3.58
C TYR A 67 6.48 3.23 -3.24
N GLU A 68 5.92 4.04 -4.13
CA GLU A 68 5.76 5.49 -3.94
C GLU A 68 4.35 5.84 -4.40
N ASP A 69 3.56 6.37 -3.49
CA ASP A 69 2.17 6.70 -3.74
C ASP A 69 1.82 8.05 -3.15
N CYS A 70 0.88 8.70 -3.81
CA CYS A 70 0.34 9.97 -3.39
C CYS A 70 -1.11 9.98 -3.80
N ASP A 71 -1.96 9.58 -2.87
CA ASP A 71 -3.40 9.64 -3.02
C ASP A 71 -3.87 11.11 -3.05
N ILE A 72 -4.86 11.40 -3.90
CA ILE A 72 -5.51 12.71 -3.96
C ILE A 72 -6.12 13.09 -2.61
N ASP A 73 -6.49 12.06 -1.82
CA ASP A 73 -7.13 12.17 -0.51
C ASP A 73 -6.15 12.18 0.68
N GLY A 74 -4.83 12.20 0.43
CA GLY A 74 -3.88 12.75 1.40
C GLY A 74 -2.75 11.85 1.91
N LEU A 75 -2.57 10.64 1.39
CA LEU A 75 -1.44 9.79 1.77
C LEU A 75 -0.29 9.93 0.78
N THR A 76 0.62 10.88 1.03
CA THR A 76 1.95 10.88 0.43
C THR A 76 2.83 9.87 1.19
N ILE A 77 3.11 8.73 0.57
CA ILE A 77 3.89 7.64 1.16
C ILE A 77 5.01 7.15 0.24
N ALA A 78 6.21 7.02 0.79
CA ALA A 78 7.32 6.29 0.19
C ALA A 78 7.60 5.06 1.05
N ALA A 79 7.50 3.88 0.47
CA ALA A 79 7.67 2.61 1.15
C ALA A 79 8.76 1.75 0.51
N ARG A 80 9.39 0.92 1.33
CA ARG A 80 10.38 -0.09 0.93
C ARG A 80 10.02 -1.39 1.60
N THR A 81 9.99 -2.48 0.84
CA THR A 81 9.79 -3.82 1.36
C THR A 81 11.10 -4.56 1.25
N PHE A 82 11.53 -5.17 2.36
CA PHE A 82 12.78 -5.90 2.43
C PHE A 82 12.52 -7.35 2.80
N GLU A 83 13.28 -8.26 2.22
CA GLU A 83 13.45 -9.62 2.69
C GLU A 83 14.63 -9.67 3.67
N THR A 84 14.54 -10.49 4.71
CA THR A 84 15.56 -10.57 5.77
C THR A 84 15.60 -11.97 6.39
N GLY A 85 16.72 -12.33 7.03
CA GLY A 85 16.76 -13.47 7.96
C GLY A 85 16.61 -13.05 9.43
N GLU A 86 16.52 -11.74 9.68
CA GLU A 86 16.44 -11.18 11.02
C GLU A 86 15.03 -11.29 11.62
N LYS A 87 14.99 -11.56 12.92
CA LYS A 87 13.73 -11.51 13.68
C LYS A 87 13.28 -10.06 13.84
N ALA A 88 11.98 -9.86 13.90
CA ALA A 88 11.41 -8.52 13.95
C ALA A 88 11.92 -7.69 15.16
N GLY A 89 12.31 -8.34 16.27
CA GLY A 89 12.89 -7.63 17.43
C GLY A 89 14.20 -6.92 17.08
N ALA A 90 15.06 -7.58 16.31
CA ALA A 90 16.30 -7.00 15.80
C ALA A 90 16.02 -5.86 14.82
N ILE A 91 15.02 -6.02 13.95
CA ILE A 91 14.55 -4.97 13.03
C ILE A 91 14.07 -3.74 13.82
N ALA A 92 13.26 -3.93 14.86
CA ALA A 92 12.76 -2.85 15.70
C ALA A 92 13.89 -2.14 16.46
N GLU A 93 14.85 -2.88 17.02
CA GLU A 93 16.05 -2.30 17.64
C GLU A 93 16.90 -1.50 16.65
N PHE A 94 17.08 -2.01 15.43
CA PHE A 94 17.81 -1.32 14.37
C PHE A 94 17.16 0.02 14.03
N TYR A 95 15.83 0.06 13.85
CA TYR A 95 15.15 1.31 13.51
C TYR A 95 15.01 2.26 14.70
N ARG A 96 14.92 1.78 15.95
CA ARG A 96 15.07 2.64 17.15
C ARG A 96 16.44 3.33 17.16
N ALA A 97 17.51 2.59 16.90
CA ALA A 97 18.86 3.15 16.86
C ALA A 97 19.02 4.15 15.71
N SER A 98 18.46 3.83 14.54
CA SER A 98 18.45 4.70 13.37
C SER A 98 17.67 5.98 13.63
N ALA A 99 16.45 5.89 14.16
CA ALA A 99 15.63 7.03 14.56
C ALA A 99 16.40 7.95 15.51
N LYS A 100 17.01 7.40 16.57
CA LYS A 100 17.87 8.16 17.49
C LYS A 100 19.03 8.85 16.77
N LYS A 101 19.75 8.13 15.89
CA LYS A 101 20.88 8.66 15.11
C LYS A 101 20.48 9.85 14.23
N TYR A 102 19.28 9.83 13.66
CA TYR A 102 18.76 10.90 12.80
C TYR A 102 17.93 11.95 13.55
N GLY A 103 17.84 11.89 14.89
CA GLY A 103 17.09 12.86 15.68
C GLY A 103 15.57 12.74 15.57
N TRP A 104 15.05 11.54 15.26
CA TRP A 104 13.63 11.25 15.22
C TRP A 104 13.11 10.97 16.63
N THR A 105 11.87 11.38 16.89
CA THR A 105 11.15 11.06 18.12
C THR A 105 10.53 9.69 17.98
N THR A 106 10.90 8.74 18.85
CA THR A 106 10.24 7.42 18.88
C THR A 106 8.89 7.55 19.58
N ASN A 107 7.81 7.21 18.88
CA ASN A 107 6.44 7.32 19.37
C ASN A 107 5.93 6.00 19.98
N ARG A 108 6.35 4.86 19.42
CA ARG A 108 6.08 3.50 19.96
C ARG A 108 7.40 2.83 20.37
N PRO A 109 8.02 3.22 21.50
CA PRO A 109 9.24 2.58 21.97
C PRO A 109 8.98 1.14 22.42
N ASP A 110 7.76 0.87 22.86
CA ASP A 110 7.20 -0.39 23.33
C ASP A 110 6.88 -1.37 22.20
N ALA A 111 6.90 -0.94 20.93
CA ALA A 111 6.68 -1.80 19.78
C ALA A 111 7.69 -2.95 19.74
N SER A 112 7.31 -4.05 20.37
CA SER A 112 8.03 -5.30 20.32
C SER A 112 7.19 -6.20 19.43
N PRO A 113 7.77 -6.79 18.39
CA PRO A 113 7.08 -7.87 17.71
C PRO A 113 6.82 -8.96 18.73
N TYR A 114 5.57 -9.37 18.83
CA TYR A 114 5.13 -10.34 19.81
C TYR A 114 5.97 -11.62 19.71
N PRO A 115 6.37 -12.22 20.85
CA PRO A 115 7.19 -13.43 20.82
C PRO A 115 6.44 -14.72 20.46
N ASP A 116 5.10 -14.77 20.40
CA ASP A 116 4.37 -16.04 20.27
C ASP A 116 3.03 -15.93 19.49
N GLY A 117 3.06 -15.48 18.23
CA GLY A 117 2.11 -15.94 17.20
C GLY A 117 0.79 -15.17 17.00
N GLN A 118 0.66 -13.92 17.49
CA GLN A 118 -0.35 -12.98 16.99
C GLN A 118 0.27 -11.60 16.92
N VAL A 119 0.53 -11.09 15.71
CA VAL A 119 0.91 -9.69 15.48
C VAL A 119 -0.38 -8.95 15.17
N ASP A 120 -0.91 -8.22 16.16
CA ASP A 120 -2.12 -7.41 15.93
C ASP A 120 -1.82 -6.30 14.92
N GLY A 121 -2.85 -5.77 14.24
CA GLY A 121 -2.67 -4.70 13.24
C GLY A 121 -2.01 -3.42 13.78
N ASP A 122 -1.89 -3.28 15.11
CA ASP A 122 -1.23 -2.18 15.82
C ASP A 122 0.21 -2.51 16.30
N ASP A 123 0.74 -3.68 15.96
CA ASP A 123 2.14 -4.08 16.18
C ASP A 123 3.04 -3.55 15.05
N PHE A 124 3.44 -2.29 15.21
CA PHE A 124 4.39 -1.63 14.34
C PHE A 124 5.28 -0.68 15.14
N TYR A 125 6.52 -0.52 14.71
CA TYR A 125 7.37 0.53 15.22
C TYR A 125 6.98 1.85 14.58
N CYS A 126 6.90 2.92 15.38
CA CYS A 126 6.69 4.26 14.86
C CYS A 126 7.63 5.30 15.44
N ALA A 127 8.08 6.19 14.56
CA ALA A 127 8.80 7.40 14.90
C ALA A 127 8.36 8.57 14.03
N SER A 128 8.57 9.78 14.51
CA SER A 128 8.24 11.00 13.79
C SER A 128 9.36 12.02 13.84
N ALA A 129 9.42 12.88 12.83
CA ALA A 129 10.36 13.99 12.75
C ALA A 129 9.71 15.20 12.09
N LYS A 130 10.33 16.38 12.25
CA LYS A 130 9.99 17.56 11.45
C LYS A 130 10.83 17.55 10.18
N TRP A 131 10.18 17.68 9.03
CA TRP A 131 10.84 17.82 7.73
C TRP A 131 10.15 18.91 6.90
N LYS A 132 10.94 19.92 6.50
CA LYS A 132 10.46 21.16 5.85
C LYS A 132 9.29 21.83 6.61
N GLY A 133 9.34 21.84 7.94
CA GLY A 133 8.34 22.50 8.79
C GLY A 133 7.08 21.67 9.07
N SER A 134 6.91 20.51 8.43
CA SER A 134 5.76 19.62 8.62
C SER A 134 6.19 18.27 9.19
N PRO A 135 5.32 17.55 9.90
CA PRO A 135 5.65 16.23 10.41
C PRO A 135 5.86 15.23 9.27
N VAL A 136 6.77 14.28 9.48
CA VAL A 136 6.93 13.07 8.68
C VAL A 136 7.01 11.89 9.63
N TYR A 137 6.38 10.78 9.26
CA TYR A 137 6.21 9.60 10.09
C TYR A 137 6.90 8.42 9.44
N LEU A 138 7.66 7.67 10.24
CA LEU A 138 8.27 6.40 9.90
C LEU A 138 7.50 5.29 10.58
N GLU A 139 7.02 4.34 9.79
CA GLU A 139 6.41 3.12 10.26
C GLU A 139 7.23 1.93 9.78
N VAL A 140 7.50 0.98 10.68
CA VAL A 140 8.08 -0.31 10.33
C VAL A 140 7.09 -1.38 10.72
N GLN A 141 6.69 -2.19 9.75
CA GLN A 141 5.76 -3.29 9.90
C GLN A 141 6.42 -4.61 9.56
N TRP A 142 6.03 -5.64 10.27
CA TRP A 142 6.45 -7.02 10.05
C TRP A 142 5.19 -7.86 9.78
N PRO A 143 5.30 -8.93 8.96
CA PRO A 143 4.21 -9.85 8.73
C PRO A 143 3.76 -10.47 10.06
N ASP A 144 2.46 -10.41 10.27
CA ASP A 144 1.76 -11.37 11.12
C ASP A 144 1.45 -12.62 10.30
N ALA A 145 1.44 -13.80 10.94
CA ALA A 145 0.91 -15.03 10.37
C ALA A 145 -0.53 -14.82 9.82
N ASP A 146 -1.31 -13.92 10.43
CA ASP A 146 -2.72 -13.68 10.12
C ASP A 146 -3.05 -12.32 9.45
N SER A 147 -2.05 -11.46 9.14
CA SER A 147 -2.30 -10.07 8.70
C SER A 147 -2.94 -9.91 7.31
N GLY A 148 -2.83 -10.92 6.43
CA GLY A 148 -3.32 -10.86 5.05
C GLY A 148 -2.69 -9.79 4.14
N ILE A 149 -1.81 -8.92 4.66
CA ILE A 149 -1.16 -7.80 3.95
C ILE A 149 0.29 -8.16 3.55
N LEU A 150 0.97 -8.96 4.37
CA LEU A 150 2.24 -9.61 4.04
C LEU A 150 2.01 -11.11 4.25
N ASP A 151 2.27 -11.95 3.24
CA ASP A 151 1.97 -13.39 3.27
C ASP A 151 2.73 -14.05 4.44
N GLY A 152 2.01 -14.29 5.55
CA GLY A 152 2.54 -14.57 6.89
C GLY A 152 3.19 -15.95 7.09
N ARG A 153 3.56 -16.65 6.00
CA ARG A 153 4.08 -18.03 6.09
C ARG A 153 5.53 -18.10 6.58
N GLU A 154 6.18 -16.96 6.77
CA GLU A 154 7.56 -16.89 7.19
C GLU A 154 7.80 -15.63 8.06
N GLU A 155 7.44 -15.72 9.33
CA GLU A 155 7.76 -14.68 10.32
C GLU A 155 9.25 -14.30 10.29
N GLY A 156 9.51 -13.00 10.14
CA GLY A 156 10.87 -12.48 10.05
C GLY A 156 11.55 -12.72 8.71
N THR A 157 10.82 -13.04 7.63
CA THR A 157 11.41 -13.04 6.28
C THR A 157 11.16 -11.79 5.49
N VAL A 158 10.15 -11.00 5.85
CA VAL A 158 9.87 -9.71 5.20
C VAL A 158 9.61 -8.66 6.25
N PHE A 159 9.89 -7.39 5.95
CA PHE A 159 9.33 -6.25 6.67
C PHE A 159 9.11 -5.09 5.70
N GLN A 160 8.18 -4.20 6.03
CA GLN A 160 7.89 -2.99 5.26
C GLN A 160 8.22 -1.75 6.07
N LEU A 161 8.95 -0.85 5.42
CA LEU A 161 9.20 0.50 5.87
C LEU A 161 8.26 1.44 5.12
N THR A 162 7.53 2.30 5.83
CA THR A 162 6.69 3.35 5.22
C THR A 162 7.09 4.70 5.79
N LEU A 163 7.24 5.69 4.91
CA LEU A 163 7.50 7.07 5.29
C LEU A 163 6.50 8.00 4.64
N GLY A 164 5.81 8.82 5.43
CA GLY A 164 4.76 9.68 4.89
C GLY A 164 4.35 10.85 5.78
N ARG A 165 3.38 11.63 5.29
CA ARG A 165 2.82 12.80 6.00
C ARG A 165 1.74 12.47 7.01
N GLN A 166 1.25 11.23 6.99
CA GLN A 166 0.26 10.73 7.92
C GLN A 166 0.67 9.31 8.32
N PRO A 167 0.56 8.95 9.61
CA PRO A 167 0.67 7.56 10.02
C PRO A 167 -0.62 6.81 9.69
N ARG A 168 -0.55 5.49 9.54
CA ARG A 168 -1.72 4.61 9.44
C ARG A 168 -2.60 4.69 10.69
N TYR A 169 -1.99 4.83 11.86
CA TYR A 169 -2.68 4.92 13.15
C TYR A 169 -2.27 6.19 13.92
N PRO A 170 -2.98 7.32 13.74
CA PRO A 170 -2.64 8.60 14.35
C PRO A 170 -2.51 8.57 15.89
N ALA A 171 -3.33 7.78 16.57
CA ALA A 171 -3.27 7.64 18.03
C ALA A 171 -1.98 6.96 18.51
N ALA A 172 -1.49 5.99 17.73
CA ALA A 172 -0.26 5.25 18.02
C ALA A 172 1.00 5.98 17.55
N CYS A 173 0.88 6.93 16.62
CA CYS A 173 2.00 7.71 16.15
C CYS A 173 1.69 9.22 16.08
N PRO A 174 1.59 9.89 17.24
CA PRO A 174 1.27 11.30 17.26
C PRO A 174 2.39 12.15 16.63
N PRO A 175 2.06 13.36 16.12
CA PRO A 175 3.06 14.29 15.61
C PRO A 175 4.14 14.61 16.67
N PRO A 176 5.36 14.97 16.24
CA PRO A 176 6.41 15.40 17.16
C PRO A 176 5.98 16.69 17.85
N ALA A 177 6.35 16.84 19.13
CA ALA A 177 6.07 18.05 19.89
C ALA A 177 6.65 19.30 19.18
N ALA A 178 5.96 20.42 19.35
CA ALA A 178 6.31 21.69 18.71
C ALA A 178 7.68 22.22 19.13
#